data_AF-A0A3A8R2K9-F1
#
_entry.id   AF-A0A3A8R2K9-F1
#
_cell.length_a   1.000
_cell.length_b   1.000
_cell.length_c   1.000
_cell.angle_alpha   90.00
_cell.angle_beta   90.00
_cell.angle_gamma   90.00
#
_symmetry.space_group_name_H-M   'P 1'
#
loop_
_entity.id
_entity.type
_entity.pdbx_description
1 polymer ?
#
loop_
_entity_poly.entity_id
_entity_poly.type
_entity_poly.pdbx_seq_one_letter_code
_entity_poly.pdbx_strand_id
1 'polypeptide(L)'
;MPSRLAQHLVSRALLSQEQAGELLRLHQAQGGHVDTALLERGMSEADVLAMLGEVSGFRPVNLVDFEPNLEVASFIPPKIAERLSVVPLSLDGNTLHVACAYPVPKKELDEVGFLLGKPLELWVAIELRVREWISIIYRQPLTPRFVQLAAA
;
A
#
# COMPACT_ATOMS: atom_id res chain seq x y z
N MET A 1 10.71 -0.40 7.01
CA MET A 1 10.72 -1.26 8.22
C MET A 1 9.37 -1.14 8.90
N PRO A 2 8.67 -2.27 9.16
CA PRO A 2 7.37 -2.31 9.84
C PRO A 2 7.32 -1.52 11.16
N SER A 3 8.44 -1.52 11.88
CA SER A 3 8.60 -0.84 13.16
C SER A 3 8.39 0.67 13.12
N ARG A 4 8.60 1.34 11.99
CA ARG A 4 8.44 2.81 11.90
C ARG A 4 6.99 3.26 12.07
N LEU A 5 6.04 2.56 11.44
CA LEU A 5 4.61 2.88 11.59
C LEU A 5 4.14 2.63 13.03
N ALA A 6 4.55 1.50 13.62
CA ALA A 6 4.25 1.20 15.02
C ALA A 6 4.86 2.23 15.99
N GLN A 7 6.09 2.68 15.76
CA GLN A 7 6.73 3.74 16.56
C GLN A 7 6.03 5.08 16.41
N HIS A 8 5.58 5.42 15.19
CA HIS A 8 4.81 6.64 14.92
C HIS A 8 3.46 6.65 15.65
N LEU A 9 2.77 5.51 15.68
CA LEU A 9 1.54 5.35 16.46
C LEU A 9 1.75 5.58 17.95
N VAL A 10 2.86 5.08 18.50
CA VAL A 10 3.21 5.27 19.91
C VAL A 10 3.57 6.73 20.19
N SER A 11 4.31 7.40 19.31
CA SER A 11 4.67 8.81 19.49
C SER A 11 3.46 9.74 19.46
N ARG A 12 2.39 9.35 18.75
CA ARG A 12 1.10 10.05 18.73
C ARG A 12 0.14 9.64 19.86
N ALA A 13 0.58 8.78 20.79
CA ALA A 13 -0.25 8.20 21.85
C ALA A 13 -1.51 7.46 21.36
N LEU A 14 -1.50 7.01 20.10
CA LEU A 14 -2.57 6.19 19.52
C LEU A 14 -2.45 4.72 19.92
N LEU A 15 -1.23 4.26 20.22
CA LEU A 15 -0.96 2.95 20.80
C LEU A 15 -0.01 3.06 21.99
N SER A 16 -0.20 2.21 22.99
CA SER A 16 0.82 1.95 24.02
C SER A 16 1.99 1.13 23.43
N GLN A 17 3.13 1.14 24.11
CA GLN A 17 4.28 0.29 23.74
C GLN A 17 3.90 -1.19 23.69
N GLU A 18 3.03 -1.64 24.60
CA GLU A 18 2.51 -3.00 24.64
C GLU A 18 1.63 -3.31 23.42
N GLN A 19 0.70 -2.42 23.09
CA GLN A 19 -0.20 -2.58 21.94
C GLN A 19 0.57 -2.57 20.61
N ALA A 20 1.63 -1.76 20.51
CA ALA A 20 2.52 -1.74 19.35
C ALA A 20 3.35 -3.03 19.25
N GLY A 21 3.81 -3.57 20.38
CA GLY A 21 4.48 -4.87 20.44
C GLY A 21 3.57 -6.00 19.98
N GLU A 22 2.32 -6.00 20.42
CA GLU A 22 1.31 -6.98 19.99
C GLU A 22 0.99 -6.84 18.50
N LEU A 23 0.84 -5.62 17.99
CA LEU A 23 0.62 -5.33 16.56
C LEU A 23 1.72 -5.95 15.69
N LEU A 24 2.98 -5.74 16.08
CA LEU A 24 4.12 -6.27 15.35
C LEU A 24 4.19 -7.81 15.41
N ARG A 25 3.81 -8.44 16.52
CA ARG A 25 3.72 -9.91 16.63
C ARG A 25 2.62 -10.47 15.72
N LEU A 26 1.45 -9.84 15.69
CA LEU A 26 0.36 -10.24 14.80
C LEU A 26 0.78 -10.15 13.32
N HIS A 27 1.39 -9.04 12.94
CA HIS A 27 1.96 -8.87 11.60
C HIS A 27 3.01 -9.94 11.27
N GLN A 28 3.91 -10.28 12.19
CA GLN A 28 4.89 -11.36 11.97
C GLN A 28 4.24 -12.73 11.81
N ALA A 29 3.17 -13.01 12.56
CA ALA A 29 2.49 -14.31 12.52
C ALA A 29 1.62 -14.49 11.25
N GLN A 30 0.96 -13.42 10.81
CA GLN A 30 -0.01 -13.46 9.71
C GLN A 30 0.55 -13.01 8.35
N GLY A 31 1.72 -12.36 8.37
CA GLY A 31 2.26 -11.68 7.19
C GLY A 31 1.44 -10.46 6.78
N GLY A 32 1.57 -10.05 5.52
CA GLY A 32 1.01 -8.78 5.03
C GLY A 32 1.77 -7.58 5.59
N HIS A 33 1.17 -6.39 5.52
CA HIS A 33 1.73 -5.14 6.01
C HIS A 33 1.11 -4.76 7.37
N VAL A 34 1.71 -3.81 8.08
CA VAL A 34 1.28 -3.42 9.45
C VAL A 34 -0.05 -2.67 9.44
N ASP A 35 -0.31 -1.92 8.38
CA ASP A 35 -1.58 -1.22 8.15
C ASP A 35 -2.77 -2.19 8.08
N THR A 36 -2.62 -3.35 7.45
CA THR A 36 -3.65 -4.40 7.46
C THR A 36 -4.03 -4.84 8.88
N ALA A 37 -3.04 -5.01 9.76
CA ALA A 37 -3.29 -5.34 11.16
C ALA A 37 -3.95 -4.19 11.95
N LEU A 38 -3.80 -2.93 11.52
CA LEU A 38 -4.51 -1.79 12.10
C LEU A 38 -5.98 -1.78 11.69
N LEU A 39 -6.26 -2.06 10.42
CA LEU A 39 -7.63 -2.18 9.90
C LEU A 39 -8.37 -3.32 10.61
N GLU A 40 -7.72 -4.48 10.80
CA GLU A 40 -8.28 -5.62 11.54
C GLU A 40 -8.63 -5.29 13.00
N ARG A 41 -8.00 -4.27 13.58
CA ARG A 41 -8.26 -3.78 14.93
C ARG A 41 -9.31 -2.66 14.97
N GLY A 42 -9.96 -2.37 13.84
CA GLY A 42 -11.06 -1.42 13.72
C GLY A 42 -10.63 0.03 13.50
N MET A 43 -9.38 0.28 13.12
CA MET A 43 -8.96 1.62 12.71
C MET A 43 -9.53 1.95 11.32
N SER A 44 -9.96 3.18 11.11
CA SER A 44 -10.53 3.58 9.82
C SER A 44 -9.48 3.64 8.72
N GLU A 45 -9.86 3.35 7.47
CA GLU A 45 -8.97 3.46 6.31
C GLU A 45 -8.38 4.88 6.18
N ALA A 46 -9.20 5.90 6.47
CA ALA A 46 -8.78 7.30 6.41
C ALA A 46 -7.67 7.62 7.42
N ASP A 47 -7.81 7.16 8.67
CA ASP A 47 -6.79 7.38 9.70
C ASP A 47 -5.50 6.63 9.37
N VAL A 48 -5.61 5.37 8.92
CA VAL A 48 -4.47 4.56 8.49
C VAL A 48 -3.74 5.26 7.34
N LEU A 49 -4.47 5.68 6.30
CA LEU A 49 -3.90 6.35 5.14
C LEU A 49 -3.20 7.67 5.50
N ALA A 50 -3.79 8.48 6.39
CA ALA A 50 -3.17 9.72 6.86
C ALA A 50 -1.83 9.44 7.56
N MET A 51 -1.77 8.44 8.44
CA MET A 51 -0.53 8.06 9.11
C MET A 51 0.51 7.49 8.13
N LEU A 52 0.08 6.74 7.11
CA LEU A 52 0.98 6.27 6.06
C LEU A 52 1.63 7.45 5.33
N GLY A 53 0.86 8.50 5.01
CA GLY A 53 1.40 9.73 4.44
C GLY A 53 2.47 10.36 5.34
N GLU A 54 2.18 10.50 6.63
CA GLU A 54 3.10 11.08 7.62
C GLU A 54 4.40 10.28 7.78
N VAL A 55 4.32 8.96 7.96
CA VAL A 55 5.49 8.11 8.24
C VAL A 55 6.34 7.83 7.00
N SER A 56 5.72 7.86 5.82
CA SER A 56 6.38 7.55 4.55
C SER A 56 6.99 8.78 3.89
N GLY A 57 6.43 9.97 4.14
CA GLY A 57 6.79 11.22 3.44
C GLY A 57 6.26 11.31 2.02
N PHE A 58 5.47 10.32 1.56
CA PHE A 58 4.82 10.32 0.25
C PHE A 58 3.39 10.85 0.35
N ARG A 59 2.89 11.36 -0.78
CA ARG A 59 1.49 11.81 -0.88
C ARG A 59 0.55 10.61 -0.64
N PRO A 60 -0.39 10.67 0.31
CA PRO A 60 -1.41 9.65 0.45
C PRO A 60 -2.42 9.72 -0.70
N VAL A 61 -2.85 8.56 -1.19
CA VAL A 61 -3.92 8.44 -2.19
C VAL A 61 -4.98 7.43 -1.74
N ASN A 62 -6.24 7.87 -1.77
CA ASN A 62 -7.37 7.00 -1.52
C ASN A 62 -7.81 6.36 -2.84
N LEU A 63 -7.52 5.07 -3.01
CA LEU A 63 -7.82 4.33 -4.23
C LEU A 63 -9.31 4.07 -4.45
N VAL A 64 -10.16 4.28 -3.44
CA VAL A 64 -11.61 4.16 -3.56
C VAL A 64 -12.20 5.29 -4.43
N ASP A 65 -11.50 6.42 -4.50
CA ASP A 65 -11.95 7.60 -5.28
C ASP A 65 -11.61 7.48 -6.78
N PHE A 66 -11.01 6.36 -7.20
CA PHE A 66 -10.53 6.14 -8.56
C PHE A 66 -10.96 4.79 -9.09
N GLU A 67 -10.94 4.65 -10.41
CA GLU A 67 -11.12 3.36 -11.10
C GLU A 67 -9.82 2.98 -11.84
N PRO A 68 -9.44 1.69 -11.85
CA PRO A 68 -8.26 1.24 -12.56
C PRO A 68 -8.34 1.50 -14.07
N ASN A 69 -7.37 2.25 -14.60
CA ASN A 69 -7.23 2.39 -16.05
C ASN A 69 -6.43 1.21 -16.63
N LEU A 70 -7.14 0.33 -17.36
CA LEU A 70 -6.56 -0.87 -17.96
C LEU A 70 -5.52 -0.59 -19.05
N GLU A 71 -5.53 0.59 -19.68
CA GLU A 71 -4.48 0.97 -20.63
C GLU A 71 -3.15 1.19 -19.91
N VAL A 72 -3.20 1.85 -18.75
CA VAL A 72 -2.02 2.16 -17.91
C VAL A 72 -1.55 0.91 -17.14
N ALA A 73 -2.47 0.00 -16.82
CA ALA A 73 -2.15 -1.31 -16.22
C ALA A 73 -1.04 -2.07 -16.95
N SER A 74 -0.98 -1.94 -18.28
CA SER A 74 0.00 -2.63 -19.13
C SER A 74 1.46 -2.26 -18.85
N PHE A 75 1.72 -1.10 -18.23
CA PHE A 75 3.08 -0.66 -17.92
C PHE A 75 3.74 -1.43 -16.78
N ILE A 76 2.95 -1.98 -15.85
CA ILE A 76 3.49 -2.74 -14.71
C ILE A 76 3.05 -4.20 -14.85
N PRO A 77 3.99 -5.14 -15.04
CA PRO A 77 3.65 -6.56 -15.07
C PRO A 77 3.07 -7.04 -13.73
N PRO A 78 2.14 -8.01 -13.72
CA PRO A 78 1.49 -8.52 -12.49
C PRO A 78 2.50 -8.98 -11.44
N LYS A 79 3.56 -9.67 -11.85
CA LYS A 79 4.61 -10.16 -10.93
C LYS A 79 5.37 -9.02 -10.23
N ILE A 80 5.48 -7.86 -10.87
CA ILE A 80 6.09 -6.66 -10.27
C ILE A 80 5.08 -6.00 -9.33
N ALA A 81 3.82 -5.87 -9.78
CA ALA A 81 2.73 -5.31 -8.99
C ALA A 81 2.54 -6.06 -7.65
N GLU A 82 2.48 -7.39 -7.69
CA GLU A 82 2.38 -8.23 -6.48
C GLU A 82 3.61 -8.13 -5.58
N ARG A 83 4.82 -8.22 -6.15
CA ARG A 83 6.06 -8.26 -5.38
C ARG A 83 6.35 -6.94 -4.68
N LEU A 84 6.08 -5.83 -5.36
CA LEU A 84 6.35 -4.48 -4.86
C LEU A 84 5.13 -3.82 -4.23
N SER A 85 3.98 -4.51 -4.19
CA SER A 85 2.70 -3.97 -3.75
C SER A 85 2.44 -2.61 -4.38
N VAL A 86 2.39 -2.56 -5.71
CA VAL A 86 2.26 -1.33 -6.51
C VAL A 86 1.24 -1.49 -7.62
N VAL A 87 0.47 -0.44 -7.88
CA VAL A 87 -0.49 -0.37 -8.99
C VAL A 87 -0.35 0.95 -9.75
N PRO A 88 -0.48 0.94 -11.08
CA PRO A 88 -0.49 2.17 -11.85
C PRO A 88 -1.81 2.93 -11.69
N LEU A 89 -1.73 4.26 -11.66
CA LEU A 89 -2.88 5.16 -11.51
C LEU A 89 -3.21 5.85 -12.84
N SER A 90 -2.22 6.57 -13.37
CA SER A 90 -2.37 7.38 -14.57
C SER A 90 -1.01 7.65 -15.21
N LEU A 91 -1.05 8.09 -16.47
CA LEU A 91 0.11 8.58 -17.20
C LEU A 91 -0.09 10.07 -17.47
N ASP A 92 0.80 10.91 -16.94
CA ASP A 92 0.83 12.34 -17.21
C ASP A 92 2.09 12.67 -18.02
N GLY A 93 1.91 12.95 -19.32
CA GLY A 93 3.02 13.06 -20.26
C GLY A 93 3.83 11.76 -20.34
N ASN A 94 5.05 11.78 -19.77
CA ASN A 94 5.91 10.59 -19.66
C ASN A 94 6.02 10.03 -18.24
N THR A 95 5.41 10.69 -17.25
CA THR A 95 5.49 10.30 -15.85
C THR A 95 4.36 9.34 -15.52
N LEU A 96 4.72 8.15 -15.02
CA LEU A 96 3.74 7.15 -14.59
C LEU A 96 3.46 7.36 -13.10
N HIS A 97 2.23 7.73 -12.76
CA HIS A 97 1.79 7.82 -11.37
C HIS A 97 1.44 6.44 -10.87
N VAL A 98 1.96 6.07 -9.69
CA VAL A 98 1.73 4.75 -9.08
C VAL A 98 1.35 4.88 -7.61
N ALA A 99 0.46 4.00 -7.15
CA ALA A 99 0.17 3.84 -5.73
C ALA A 99 0.88 2.60 -5.20
N CYS A 100 1.54 2.75 -4.05
CA CYS A 100 2.32 1.71 -3.41
C CYS A 100 1.87 1.51 -1.96
N ALA A 101 1.87 0.26 -1.49
CA ALA A 101 1.70 -0.02 -0.07
C ALA A 101 2.95 0.40 0.74
N TYR A 102 2.77 0.67 2.03
CA TYR A 102 3.87 1.00 2.92
C TYR A 102 4.47 -0.24 3.59
N PRO A 103 5.80 -0.47 3.60
CA PRO A 103 6.86 0.47 3.21
C PRO A 103 7.03 0.60 1.70
N VAL A 104 7.14 1.84 1.21
CA VAL A 104 7.35 2.12 -0.22
C VAL A 104 8.74 1.61 -0.65
N PRO A 105 8.82 0.64 -1.59
CA PRO A 105 10.09 0.08 -2.06
C PRO A 105 10.73 0.99 -3.11
N LYS A 106 11.13 2.20 -2.67
CA LYS A 106 11.56 3.28 -3.57
C LYS A 106 12.69 2.85 -4.50
N LYS A 107 13.71 2.14 -3.99
CA LYS A 107 14.88 1.75 -4.79
C LYS A 107 14.48 0.84 -5.95
N GLU A 108 13.66 -0.16 -5.65
CA GLU A 108 13.16 -1.11 -6.63
C GLU A 108 12.21 -0.45 -7.64
N LEU A 109 11.43 0.54 -7.20
CA LEU A 109 10.55 1.30 -8.08
C LEU A 109 11.32 2.28 -8.97
N ASP A 110 12.39 2.90 -8.48
CA ASP A 110 13.28 3.72 -9.31
C ASP A 110 13.90 2.87 -10.44
N GLU A 111 14.32 1.64 -10.15
CA GLU A 111 14.82 0.67 -11.15
C GLU A 111 13.73 0.28 -12.17
N VAL A 112 12.51 0.02 -11.71
CA VAL A 112 11.36 -0.25 -12.60
C VAL A 112 11.12 0.93 -13.54
N GLY A 113 11.09 2.16 -13.01
CA GLY A 113 10.93 3.37 -13.83
C GLY A 113 12.02 3.52 -14.89
N PHE A 114 13.28 3.26 -14.50
CA PHE A 114 14.41 3.28 -15.42
C PHE A 114 14.25 2.27 -16.56
N LEU A 115 13.89 1.02 -16.25
CA LEU A 115 13.68 -0.03 -17.26
C LEU A 115 12.48 0.26 -18.18
N LEU A 116 11.44 0.92 -17.67
CA LEU A 116 10.29 1.35 -18.45
C LEU A 116 10.57 2.59 -19.30
N GLY A 117 11.69 3.30 -19.09
CA GLY A 117 11.96 4.61 -19.70
C GLY A 117 11.00 5.69 -19.22
N LYS A 118 10.41 5.52 -18.03
CA LYS A 118 9.35 6.37 -17.47
C LYS A 118 9.67 6.73 -16.02
N PRO A 119 9.81 8.03 -15.69
CA PRO A 119 9.85 8.46 -14.30
C PRO A 119 8.58 7.99 -13.56
N LEU A 120 8.75 7.51 -12.34
CA LEU A 120 7.62 7.14 -11.47
C LEU A 120 7.38 8.23 -10.44
N GLU A 121 6.14 8.68 -10.35
CA GLU A 121 5.66 9.49 -9.22
C GLU A 121 4.98 8.55 -8.22
N LEU A 122 5.55 8.43 -7.01
CA LEU A 122 5.16 7.44 -6.02
C LEU A 122 4.19 8.03 -5.00
N TRP A 123 2.98 7.49 -4.92
CA TRP A 123 2.00 7.81 -3.88
C TRP A 123 1.81 6.62 -2.94
N VAL A 124 1.48 6.87 -1.68
CA VAL A 124 1.26 5.82 -0.68
C VAL A 124 -0.23 5.53 -0.55
N ALA A 125 -0.57 4.25 -0.52
CA ALA A 125 -1.93 3.75 -0.29
C ALA A 125 -1.91 2.63 0.75
N ILE A 126 -3.07 2.28 1.28
CA ILE A 126 -3.21 1.12 2.18
C ILE A 126 -3.11 -0.19 1.40
N GLU A 127 -2.50 -1.21 2.02
CA GLU A 127 -2.27 -2.52 1.41
C GLU A 127 -3.56 -3.14 0.87
N LEU A 128 -4.65 -3.05 1.62
CA LEU A 128 -5.97 -3.59 1.23
C LEU A 128 -6.36 -3.14 -0.18
N ARG A 129 -6.40 -1.82 -0.41
CA ARG A 129 -6.86 -1.25 -1.68
C ARG A 129 -5.87 -1.48 -2.82
N VAL A 130 -4.57 -1.50 -2.53
CA VAL A 130 -3.54 -1.86 -3.53
C VAL A 130 -3.77 -3.30 -4.00
N ARG A 131 -4.01 -4.24 -3.07
CA ARG A 131 -4.28 -5.64 -3.42
C ARG A 131 -5.58 -5.82 -4.18
N GLU A 132 -6.63 -5.07 -3.83
CA GLU A 132 -7.87 -5.07 -4.61
C GLU A 132 -7.64 -4.59 -6.05
N TRP A 133 -6.87 -3.52 -6.24
CA TRP A 133 -6.52 -3.04 -7.57
C TRP A 133 -5.70 -4.07 -8.35
N ILE A 134 -4.71 -4.73 -7.73
CA ILE A 134 -3.97 -5.84 -8.36
C ILE A 134 -4.94 -6.95 -8.80
N SER A 135 -5.87 -7.33 -7.93
CA SER A 135 -6.87 -8.35 -8.22
C SER A 135 -7.75 -7.98 -9.42
N ILE A 136 -8.24 -6.74 -9.47
CA ILE A 136 -9.09 -6.23 -10.56
C ILE A 136 -8.30 -6.13 -11.87
N ILE A 137 -7.14 -5.48 -11.84
CA ILE A 137 -6.32 -5.21 -13.02
C ILE A 137 -5.82 -6.49 -13.67
N TYR A 138 -5.26 -7.40 -12.86
CA TYR A 138 -4.58 -8.60 -13.34
C TYR A 138 -5.44 -9.87 -13.25
N ARG A 139 -6.71 -9.73 -12.83
CA ARG A 139 -7.67 -10.83 -12.68
C ARG A 139 -7.16 -11.97 -11.79
N GLN A 140 -6.50 -11.60 -10.71
CA GLN A 140 -5.94 -12.53 -9.72
C GLN A 140 -6.86 -12.59 -8.50
N PRO A 141 -7.03 -13.75 -7.84
CA PRO A 141 -7.88 -13.85 -6.67
C PRO A 141 -7.27 -13.11 -5.48
N LEU A 142 -8.10 -12.34 -4.75
CA LEU A 142 -7.75 -11.86 -3.42
C LEU A 142 -7.68 -13.04 -2.45
N THR A 143 -6.78 -12.95 -1.46
CA THR A 143 -6.78 -13.93 -0.38
C THR A 143 -8.00 -13.71 0.52
N PRO A 144 -8.51 -14.77 1.19
CA PRO A 144 -9.70 -14.66 2.05
C PRO A 144 -9.60 -13.55 3.10
N ARG A 145 -8.40 -13.27 3.62
CA ARG A 145 -8.12 -12.20 4.57
C ARG A 145 -8.53 -10.82 4.02
N PHE A 146 -8.11 -10.50 2.80
CA PHE A 146 -8.42 -9.20 2.18
C PHE A 146 -9.88 -9.12 1.71
N VAL A 147 -10.49 -10.25 1.31
CA VAL A 147 -11.93 -10.29 0.99
C VAL A 147 -12.77 -9.93 2.22
N GLN A 148 -12.41 -10.45 3.40
CA GLN A 148 -13.12 -10.13 4.64
C GLN A 148 -12.95 -8.67 5.04
N LEU A 149 -11.74 -8.12 4.92
CA LEU A 149 -11.46 -6.73 5.23
C LEU A 149 -12.15 -5.74 4.28
N ALA A 150 -12.23 -6.06 2.99
CA ALA A 150 -12.92 -5.23 2.01
C ALA A 150 -14.45 -5.15 2.23
N ALA A 151 -15.01 -6.13 2.94
CA ALA A 151 -16.43 -6.23 3.23
C ALA A 151 -16.86 -5.65 4.60
N ALA A 152 -15.88 -5.25 5.42
CA ALA A 152 -16.09 -4.69 6.76
C ALA A 152 -16.35 -3.18 6.71
#